data_AF-A0A9K3J236-F1
#
_entry.id   AF-A0A9K3J236-F1
#
_cell.length_a   1.000
_cell.length_b   1.000
_cell.length_c   1.000
_cell.angle_alpha   90.00
_cell.angle_beta   90.00
_cell.angle_gamma   90.00
#
_symmetry.space_group_name_H-M   'P 1'
#
loop_
_entity.id
_entity.type
_entity.pdbx_description
1 polymer ?
#
loop_
_entity_poly.entity_id
_entity_poly.type
_entity_poly.pdbx_seq_one_letter_code
_entity_poly.pdbx_strand_id
1 'polypeptide(L)'
;MIHAILNVVFPLVSVILFIVLVPAFWLFNLLRFCFKSMYPEQLAGKVILITGASTGIGEQLAIEFAKEGACLALVARREKQLNLVAQYASSIGSPNVIVLPADVSKLEDCKRFVDQTIKHFGRCKYIFMFITLLVNVFEGLIAK
;
A
#
# COMPACT_ATOMS: atom_id res chain seq x y z
N MET A 1 -6.45 24.48 -51.72
CA MET A 1 -7.76 24.25 -51.07
C MET A 1 -7.74 23.10 -50.06
N ILE A 2 -7.19 21.93 -50.41
CA ILE A 2 -7.20 20.74 -49.54
C ILE A 2 -6.50 20.98 -48.18
N HIS A 3 -5.32 21.61 -48.17
CA HIS A 3 -4.59 21.91 -46.92
C HIS A 3 -5.34 22.86 -45.96
N ALA A 4 -6.12 23.81 -46.49
CA ALA A 4 -6.89 24.75 -45.67
C ALA A 4 -8.09 24.05 -45.01
N ILE A 5 -8.75 23.14 -45.74
CA ILE A 5 -9.85 22.31 -45.21
C ILE A 5 -9.31 21.35 -44.16
N LEU A 6 -8.17 20.70 -44.43
CA LEU A 6 -7.52 19.76 -43.52
C LEU A 6 -7.15 20.42 -42.18
N ASN A 7 -6.56 21.62 -42.21
CA ASN A 7 -6.16 22.36 -41.01
C ASN A 7 -7.33 22.84 -40.14
N VAL A 8 -8.53 22.97 -40.70
CA VAL A 8 -9.73 23.36 -39.93
C VAL A 8 -10.47 22.12 -39.41
N VAL A 9 -10.56 21.07 -40.22
CA VAL A 9 -11.29 19.85 -39.85
C VAL A 9 -10.56 19.07 -38.76
N PHE A 10 -9.23 18.94 -38.83
CA PHE A 10 -8.44 18.20 -37.83
C PHE A 10 -8.62 18.69 -36.39
N PRO A 11 -8.49 19.99 -36.07
CA PRO A 11 -8.67 20.48 -34.71
C PRO A 11 -10.12 20.38 -34.23
N LEU A 12 -11.10 20.50 -35.14
CA LEU A 12 -12.50 20.31 -34.75
C LEU A 12 -12.78 18.85 -34.39
N VAL A 13 -12.27 17.90 -35.18
CA VAL A 13 -12.39 16.47 -34.91
C VAL A 13 -11.68 16.11 -33.61
N SER A 14 -10.49 16.66 -33.34
CA SER A 14 -9.78 16.39 -32.09
C SER A 14 -10.52 16.96 -30.88
N VAL A 15 -11.07 18.17 -30.96
CA VAL A 15 -11.87 18.77 -29.88
C VAL A 15 -13.13 17.94 -29.61
N ILE A 16 -13.84 17.51 -30.64
CA ILE A 16 -15.03 16.64 -30.51
C ILE A 16 -14.62 15.30 -29.88
N LEU A 17 -13.51 14.71 -30.32
CA LEU A 17 -12.99 13.46 -29.77
C LEU A 17 -12.64 13.60 -28.28
N PHE A 18 -11.99 14.70 -27.87
CA PHE A 18 -11.72 14.98 -26.46
C PHE A 18 -13.00 15.20 -25.65
N ILE A 19 -13.99 15.92 -26.19
CA ILE A 19 -15.28 16.14 -25.53
C ILE A 19 -16.03 14.82 -25.30
N VAL A 20 -15.86 13.81 -26.16
CA VAL A 20 -16.51 12.51 -25.99
C VAL A 20 -15.69 11.56 -25.12
N LEU A 21 -14.36 11.52 -25.30
CA LEU A 21 -13.48 10.59 -24.58
C LEU A 21 -13.25 10.99 -23.13
N VAL A 22 -13.10 12.29 -22.84
CA VAL A 22 -12.77 12.75 -21.48
C VAL A 22 -13.90 12.46 -20.49
N PRO A 23 -15.19 12.70 -20.79
CA PRO A 23 -16.30 12.30 -19.92
C PRO A 23 -16.44 10.79 -19.81
N ALA A 24 -16.22 10.02 -20.88
CA ALA A 24 -16.25 8.57 -20.83
C ALA A 24 -15.13 8.00 -19.94
N PHE A 25 -13.93 8.58 -20.01
CA PHE A 25 -12.80 8.24 -19.14
C PHE A 25 -13.06 8.61 -17.68
N TRP A 26 -13.63 9.79 -17.44
CA TRP A 26 -14.03 10.22 -16.10
C TRP A 26 -15.15 9.34 -15.53
N LEU A 27 -16.14 8.98 -16.34
CA LEU A 27 -17.20 8.06 -15.96
C LEU A 27 -16.65 6.67 -15.64
N PHE A 28 -15.71 6.15 -16.43
CA PHE A 28 -15.04 4.88 -16.13
C PHE A 28 -14.29 4.94 -14.80
N ASN A 29 -13.58 6.03 -14.52
CA ASN A 29 -12.89 6.22 -13.24
C ASN A 29 -13.87 6.40 -12.07
N LEU A 30 -15.00 7.08 -12.28
CA LEU A 30 -16.07 7.23 -11.30
C LEU A 30 -16.71 5.89 -10.98
N LEU A 31 -17.01 5.09 -12.01
CA LEU A 31 -17.51 3.72 -11.85
C LEU A 31 -16.49 2.88 -11.09
N ARG A 32 -15.21 2.91 -11.45
CA ARG A 32 -14.15 2.22 -10.70
C ARG A 32 -14.08 2.65 -9.24
N PHE A 33 -14.24 3.94 -8.96
CA PHE A 33 -14.27 4.47 -7.60
C PHE A 33 -15.47 3.90 -6.82
N CYS A 34 -16.66 3.92 -7.42
CA CYS A 34 -17.86 3.30 -6.83
C CYS A 34 -17.70 1.79 -6.62
N PHE A 35 -17.13 1.07 -7.59
CA PHE A 35 -16.90 -0.37 -7.48
C PHE A 35 -15.88 -0.72 -6.39
N LYS A 36 -14.79 0.05 -6.27
CA LYS A 36 -13.81 -0.14 -5.17
C LYS A 36 -14.44 0.10 -3.79
N SER A 37 -15.39 1.03 -3.69
CA SER A 37 -16.17 1.24 -2.46
C SER A 37 -17.08 0.04 -2.12
N MET A 38 -17.50 -0.74 -3.12
CA MET A 38 -18.46 -1.84 -2.94
C MET A 38 -17.80 -3.20 -2.67
N TYR A 39 -16.53 -3.37 -3.06
CA TYR A 39 -15.71 -4.55 -2.74
C TYR A 39 -14.51 -4.14 -1.89
N PRO A 40 -14.70 -3.88 -0.58
CA PRO A 40 -13.57 -3.70 0.32
C PRO A 40 -12.74 -4.99 0.32
N GLU A 41 -11.46 -4.88 -0.03
CA GLU A 41 -10.52 -5.98 0.17
C GLU A 41 -10.52 -6.34 1.66
N GLN A 42 -11.02 -7.51 2.03
CA GLN A 42 -10.93 -7.95 3.43
C GLN A 42 -9.46 -8.12 3.81
N LEU A 43 -9.00 -7.28 4.74
CA LEU A 43 -7.68 -7.39 5.37
C LEU A 43 -7.69 -8.29 6.61
N ALA A 44 -8.88 -8.67 7.09
CA ALA A 44 -9.06 -9.59 8.21
C ALA A 44 -8.23 -10.88 8.02
N GLY A 45 -7.32 -11.14 8.95
CA GLY A 45 -6.44 -12.32 8.92
C GLY A 45 -5.29 -12.28 7.90
N LYS A 46 -5.17 -11.22 7.09
CA LYS A 46 -3.95 -10.98 6.29
C LYS A 46 -2.84 -10.44 7.18
N VAL A 47 -1.59 -10.71 6.80
CA VAL A 47 -0.41 -10.20 7.51
C VAL A 47 0.13 -9.00 6.74
N ILE A 48 0.24 -7.85 7.40
CA ILE A 48 0.76 -6.62 6.80
C ILE A 48 2.04 -6.23 7.50
N LEU A 49 3.13 -6.18 6.73
CA LEU A 49 4.43 -5.71 7.20
C LEU A 49 4.59 -4.24 6.85
N ILE A 50 4.75 -3.40 7.87
CA ILE A 50 4.84 -1.95 7.74
C ILE A 50 6.21 -1.49 8.21
N THR A 51 6.98 -0.92 7.28
CA THR A 51 8.24 -0.24 7.62
C THR A 51 7.98 1.23 7.94
N GLY A 52 8.77 1.81 8.85
CA GLY A 52 8.55 3.17 9.32
C GLY A 52 7.31 3.33 10.23
N ALA A 53 6.81 2.24 10.83
CA ALA A 53 5.56 2.22 11.59
C ALA A 53 5.56 3.05 12.89
N SER A 54 6.72 3.57 13.32
CA SER A 54 6.85 4.28 14.61
C SER A 54 6.16 5.65 14.66
N THR A 55 5.94 6.32 13.52
CA THR A 55 5.35 7.67 13.47
C THR A 55 4.75 7.97 12.09
N GLY A 56 3.86 8.97 12.01
CA GLY A 56 3.45 9.59 10.75
C GLY A 56 2.58 8.66 9.90
N ILE A 57 2.86 8.57 8.60
CA ILE A 57 2.04 7.76 7.68
C ILE A 57 2.03 6.27 8.08
N GLY A 58 3.15 5.73 8.55
CA GLY A 58 3.23 4.30 8.90
C GLY A 58 2.45 3.93 10.14
N GLU A 59 2.42 4.84 11.11
CA GLU A 59 1.58 4.72 12.29
C GLU A 59 0.09 4.76 11.92
N GLN A 60 -0.32 5.75 11.13
CA GLN A 60 -1.72 5.88 10.71
C GLN A 60 -2.19 4.67 9.88
N LEU A 61 -1.33 4.14 9.01
CA LEU A 61 -1.64 2.94 8.26
C LEU A 61 -1.74 1.69 9.14
N ALA A 62 -0.88 1.55 10.15
CA ALA A 62 -0.99 0.48 11.14
C ALA A 62 -2.34 0.54 11.87
N ILE A 63 -2.80 1.75 12.21
CA ILE A 63 -4.07 2.00 12.87
C ILE A 63 -5.25 1.63 11.97
N GLU A 64 -5.27 2.08 10.72
CA GLU A 64 -6.38 1.76 9.79
C GLU A 64 -6.45 0.26 9.50
N PHE A 65 -5.31 -0.39 9.25
CA PHE A 65 -5.30 -1.84 9.03
C PHE A 65 -5.65 -2.66 10.27
N ALA A 66 -5.36 -2.16 11.46
CA ALA A 66 -5.83 -2.79 12.70
C ALA A 66 -7.36 -2.74 12.82
N LYS A 67 -8.01 -1.63 12.47
CA LYS A 67 -9.49 -1.54 12.44
C LYS A 67 -10.11 -2.53 11.45
N GLU A 68 -9.40 -2.82 10.36
CA GLU A 68 -9.81 -3.83 9.38
C GLU A 68 -9.48 -5.28 9.77
N GLY A 69 -8.93 -5.51 10.97
CA GLY A 69 -8.65 -6.84 11.51
C GLY A 69 -7.40 -7.52 10.94
N ALA A 70 -6.48 -6.74 10.36
CA ALA A 70 -5.22 -7.27 9.86
C ALA A 70 -4.26 -7.65 10.99
N CYS A 71 -3.49 -8.72 10.80
CA CYS A 71 -2.30 -9.01 11.59
C CYS A 71 -1.17 -8.08 11.15
N LEU A 72 -0.39 -7.53 12.08
CA LEU A 72 0.61 -6.51 11.77
C LEU A 72 2.03 -6.90 12.17
N ALA A 73 2.98 -6.66 11.29
CA ALA A 73 4.42 -6.66 11.60
C ALA A 73 4.97 -5.24 11.47
N LEU A 74 5.27 -4.63 12.61
CA LEU A 74 5.66 -3.23 12.67
C LEU A 74 7.19 -3.11 12.77
N VAL A 75 7.79 -2.45 11.79
CA VAL A 75 9.25 -2.30 11.65
C VAL A 75 9.65 -0.84 11.70
N ALA A 76 10.56 -0.47 12.60
CA ALA A 76 11.20 0.84 12.68
C ALA A 76 12.38 0.80 13.67
N ARG A 77 13.20 1.86 13.71
CA ARG A 77 14.37 1.94 14.60
C ARG A 77 14.00 2.21 16.07
N ARG A 78 12.86 2.85 16.30
CA ARG A 78 12.45 3.35 17.63
C ARG A 78 11.47 2.40 18.29
N GLU A 79 12.01 1.46 19.08
CA GLU A 79 11.24 0.39 19.73
C GLU A 79 10.15 0.90 20.68
N LYS A 80 10.42 1.94 21.48
CA LYS A 80 9.43 2.49 22.42
C LYS A 80 8.17 2.97 21.71
N GLN A 81 8.33 3.74 20.63
CA GLN A 81 7.23 4.25 19.82
C GLN A 81 6.49 3.11 19.11
N LEU A 82 7.23 2.13 18.58
CA LEU A 82 6.65 0.93 17.98
C LEU A 82 5.73 0.17 18.95
N ASN A 83 6.17 -0.01 20.20
CA ASN A 83 5.38 -0.69 21.22
C ASN A 83 4.08 0.06 21.54
N LEU A 84 4.10 1.41 21.54
CA LEU A 84 2.88 2.20 21.70
C LEU A 84 1.91 1.98 20.54
N VAL A 85 2.41 2.02 19.31
CA VAL A 85 1.58 1.75 18.11
C VAL A 85 1.03 0.33 18.13
N ALA A 86 1.83 -0.65 18.56
CA ALA A 86 1.41 -2.04 18.64
C ALA A 86 0.30 -2.27 19.69
N GLN A 87 0.44 -1.65 20.86
CA GLN A 87 -0.58 -1.71 21.91
C GLN A 87 -1.89 -1.09 21.44
N TYR A 88 -1.82 0.07 20.79
CA TYR A 88 -2.99 0.75 20.26
C TYR A 88 -3.64 -0.03 19.10
N ALA A 89 -2.84 -0.54 18.15
CA ALA A 89 -3.33 -1.39 17.07
C ALA A 89 -4.03 -2.66 17.60
N SER A 90 -3.48 -3.29 18.64
CA SER A 90 -4.10 -4.44 19.28
C SER A 90 -5.43 -4.09 19.96
N SER A 91 -5.55 -2.90 20.56
CA SER A 91 -6.77 -2.48 21.27
C SER A 91 -7.93 -2.11 20.35
N ILE A 92 -7.65 -1.77 19.08
CA ILE A 92 -8.67 -1.31 18.12
C ILE A 92 -9.11 -2.37 17.10
N GLY A 93 -8.53 -3.58 17.14
CA GLY A 93 -9.03 -4.70 16.32
C GLY A 93 -7.98 -5.61 15.70
N SER A 94 -6.68 -5.30 15.79
CA SER A 94 -5.66 -6.21 15.24
C SER A 94 -5.59 -7.49 16.09
N PRO A 95 -5.75 -8.69 15.49
CA PRO A 95 -5.72 -9.94 16.25
C PRO A 95 -4.31 -10.34 16.70
N ASN A 96 -3.25 -9.86 16.03
CA ASN A 96 -1.87 -10.19 16.36
C ASN A 96 -0.91 -9.14 15.79
N VAL A 97 -0.07 -8.56 16.65
CA VAL A 97 0.91 -7.54 16.29
C VAL A 97 2.29 -7.96 16.80
N ILE A 98 3.28 -7.97 15.90
CA ILE A 98 4.70 -8.17 16.23
C ILE A 98 5.48 -6.86 16.03
N VAL A 99 6.35 -6.54 16.99
CA VAL A 99 7.26 -5.39 16.95
C VAL A 99 8.65 -5.86 16.57
N LEU A 100 9.24 -5.23 15.55
CA LEU A 100 10.51 -5.62 14.96
C LEU A 100 11.43 -4.39 14.84
N PRO A 101 12.22 -4.08 15.88
CA PRO A 101 13.19 -3.00 15.83
C PRO A 101 14.29 -3.30 14.80
N ALA A 102 14.36 -2.48 13.74
CA ALA A 102 15.30 -2.70 12.64
C ALA A 102 15.60 -1.43 11.86
N ASP A 103 16.80 -1.39 11.25
CA ASP A 103 17.20 -0.37 10.29
C ASP A 103 17.09 -0.91 8.86
N VAL A 104 16.13 -0.39 8.10
CA VAL A 104 15.88 -0.80 6.70
C VAL A 104 17.03 -0.48 5.75
N SER A 105 18.00 0.33 6.18
CA SER A 105 19.22 0.63 5.42
C SER A 105 20.23 -0.52 5.46
N LYS A 106 20.06 -1.48 6.39
CA LYS A 106 20.93 -2.64 6.56
C LYS A 106 20.26 -3.88 5.98
N LEU A 107 20.92 -4.53 5.03
CA LEU A 107 20.35 -5.66 4.31
C LEU A 107 20.13 -6.88 5.23
N GLU A 108 20.96 -7.02 6.25
CA GLU A 108 20.86 -8.08 7.28
C GLU A 108 19.62 -7.88 8.15
N ASP A 109 19.33 -6.64 8.53
CA ASP A 109 18.13 -6.27 9.28
C ASP A 109 16.87 -6.54 8.44
N CYS A 110 16.91 -6.21 7.15
CA CYS A 110 15.84 -6.51 6.20
C CYS A 110 15.50 -8.00 6.14
N LYS A 111 16.51 -8.85 5.94
CA LYS A 111 16.32 -10.31 5.96
C LYS A 111 15.77 -10.78 7.31
N ARG A 112 16.37 -10.31 8.42
CA ARG A 112 15.99 -10.72 9.76
C ARG A 112 14.52 -10.43 10.07
N PHE A 113 14.03 -9.23 9.81
CA PHE A 113 12.65 -8.89 10.17
C PHE A 113 11.64 -9.62 9.26
N VAL A 114 12.00 -9.89 8.00
CA VAL A 114 11.16 -10.69 7.10
C VAL A 114 11.07 -12.13 7.61
N ASP A 115 12.21 -12.75 7.91
CA ASP A 115 12.25 -14.11 8.45
C ASP A 115 11.49 -14.22 9.77
N GLN A 116 11.65 -13.24 10.66
CA GLN A 116 10.90 -13.18 11.92
C GLN A 116 9.39 -13.04 11.69
N THR A 117 8.99 -12.22 10.72
CA THR A 117 7.57 -12.09 10.33
C THR A 117 7.02 -13.41 9.82
N ILE A 118 7.77 -14.08 8.92
CA ILE A 118 7.35 -15.36 8.35
C ILE A 118 7.25 -16.44 9.43
N LYS A 119 8.25 -16.50 10.33
CA LYS A 119 8.28 -17.45 11.43
C LYS A 119 7.14 -17.22 12.44
N HIS A 120 6.79 -15.98 12.71
CA HIS A 120 5.73 -15.63 13.68
C HIS A 120 4.33 -15.93 13.15
N PHE A 121 4.03 -15.56 11.90
CA PHE A 121 2.68 -15.72 11.35
C PHE A 121 2.47 -17.00 10.55
N GLY A 122 3.53 -17.78 10.26
CA GLY A 122 3.47 -18.93 9.37
C GLY A 122 3.13 -18.53 7.93
N ARG A 123 2.96 -19.48 7.00
CA ARG A 123 2.63 -19.20 5.58
C ARG A 123 1.26 -18.52 5.42
N CYS A 124 1.25 -17.19 5.45
CA CYS A 124 0.07 -16.35 5.22
C CYS A 124 0.27 -15.49 3.95
N LYS A 125 -0.81 -14.87 3.46
CA LYS A 125 -0.70 -13.82 2.43
C LYS A 125 -0.11 -12.57 3.08
N TYR A 126 1.12 -12.22 2.69
CA TYR A 126 1.81 -11.02 3.17
C TYR A 126 1.60 -9.86 2.22
N ILE A 127 1.28 -8.69 2.76
CA ILE A 127 1.36 -7.42 2.05
C ILE A 127 2.51 -6.65 2.66
N PHE A 128 3.48 -6.29 1.82
CA PHE A 128 4.62 -5.47 2.23
C PHE A 128 4.35 -4.01 1.89
N MET A 129 4.39 -3.14 2.89
CA MET A 129 4.22 -1.72 2.69
C MET A 129 5.49 -0.95 3.07
N PHE A 130 6.08 -0.33 2.06
CA PHE A 130 7.29 0.45 2.16
C PHE A 130 6.95 1.93 2.12
N ILE A 131 7.24 2.64 3.20
CA ILE A 131 7.07 4.09 3.26
C ILE A 131 8.36 4.80 2.84
N THR A 132 9.47 4.06 2.71
CA THR A 132 10.75 4.55 2.18
C THR A 132 11.09 3.80 0.89
N LEU A 133 11.61 4.50 -0.12
CA LEU A 133 12.04 3.99 -1.44
C LEU A 133 13.09 2.86 -1.33
N LEU A 134 12.67 1.63 -1.04
CA LEU A 134 13.52 0.43 -1.13
C LEU A 134 12.76 -0.76 -1.73
N VAL A 135 12.10 -0.52 -2.87
CA VAL A 135 11.45 -1.58 -3.66
C VAL A 135 12.48 -2.64 -4.11
N ASN A 136 13.71 -2.22 -4.44
CA ASN A 136 14.76 -3.09 -4.98
C ASN A 136 15.28 -4.14 -3.98
N VAL A 137 15.16 -3.92 -2.67
CA VAL A 137 15.64 -4.89 -1.66
C VAL A 137 14.68 -6.07 -1.55
N PHE A 138 13.39 -5.86 -1.80
CA PHE A 138 12.37 -6.88 -1.62
C PHE A 138 12.14 -7.78 -2.83
N GLU A 139 12.33 -7.27 -4.06
CA GLU A 139 12.28 -8.15 -5.24
C GLU A 139 13.32 -9.29 -5.15
N GLY A 140 14.52 -9.00 -4.63
CA GLY A 140 15.55 -10.02 -4.40
C GLY A 140 15.26 -11.01 -3.27
N LEU A 141 14.31 -10.70 -2.38
CA LEU A 141 13.91 -11.54 -1.24
C LEU A 141 12.69 -12.41 -1.57
N ILE A 142 11.79 -11.94 -2.44
CA ILE A 142 10.58 -12.66 -2.88
C ILE A 142 10.88 -13.61 -4.05
N ALA A 143 11.94 -13.37 -4.83
CA ALA A 143 12.35 -14.22 -5.95
C ALA A 143 13.13 -15.49 -5.56
N LYS A 144 13.19 -15.85 -4.26
CA LYS A 144 13.76 -17.10 -3.75
C LYS A 144 12.72 -17.87 -2.96
#